data_AF-A0A536DVL7-F1
#
_entry.id   AF-A0A536DVL7-F1
#
_cell.length_a   1.000
_cell.length_b   1.000
_cell.length_c   1.000
_cell.angle_alpha   90.00
_cell.angle_beta   90.00
_cell.angle_gamma   90.00
#
_symmetry.space_group_name_H-M   'P 1'
#
loop_
_entity.id
_entity.type
_entity.pdbx_description
1 polymer ?
#
loop_
_entity_poly.entity_id
_entity_poly.type
_entity_poly.pdbx_seq_one_letter_code
_entity_poly.pdbx_strand_id
1 'polypeptide(L)'
;MTPGNVFLEQALRLRTDFQLDVIAPAAYRAATSYAMTVFDRFSPPALPEAPFIMVDPPAGSALAGDAAVGIGRVRASDAGDPLLTNVPLQDVHVARSQDLRASSFGRALITSVQTPLVMVRDEPYRQVLVGFDIHDSDLPLRIGFPVLMQNLSEWMLPPSVPSRSFHPDEPVTIVPETGATTVTVVRPDGSRRQLATGSIATFADTGLLGVYTVEQTVSGRTDRSWFAVNLFSDATSQLTPVDRLALPPARVFPTAQTAHPGLIQVWPWIALLALMLVLAEWLAFHRGL
;
A
#
# COMPACT_ATOMS: atom_id res chain seq x y z
N MET A 1 -35.67 -4.69 -8.02
CA MET A 1 -34.33 -5.25 -8.21
C MET A 1 -33.67 -4.44 -9.31
N THR A 2 -33.02 -3.33 -8.97
CA THR A 2 -32.01 -2.78 -9.88
C THR A 2 -30.86 -3.78 -9.90
N PRO A 3 -30.32 -4.16 -11.07
CA PRO A 3 -29.07 -4.90 -11.07
C PRO A 3 -28.03 -3.92 -10.55
N GLY A 4 -27.64 -4.09 -9.28
CA GLY A 4 -26.53 -3.37 -8.70
C GLY A 4 -25.26 -3.61 -9.54
N ASN A 5 -24.26 -2.75 -9.37
CA ASN A 5 -23.01 -2.91 -10.06
C ASN A 5 -22.20 -4.03 -9.40
N VAL A 6 -22.40 -5.26 -9.87
CA VAL A 6 -21.76 -6.46 -9.32
C VAL A 6 -20.24 -6.32 -9.32
N PHE A 7 -19.65 -5.65 -10.33
CA PHE A 7 -18.20 -5.45 -10.38
C PHE A 7 -17.70 -4.58 -9.23
N LEU A 8 -18.34 -3.43 -8.97
CA LEU A 8 -17.99 -2.57 -7.84
C LEU A 8 -18.20 -3.30 -6.51
N GLU A 9 -19.32 -3.99 -6.36
CA GLU A 9 -19.62 -4.74 -5.14
C GLU A 9 -18.59 -5.84 -4.87
N GLN A 10 -18.21 -6.61 -5.88
CA GLN A 10 -17.21 -7.68 -5.74
C GLN A 10 -15.82 -7.12 -5.46
N ALA A 11 -15.40 -6.05 -6.16
CA ALA A 11 -14.10 -5.42 -5.92
C ALA A 11 -13.99 -4.87 -4.49
N LEU A 12 -15.05 -4.25 -3.97
CA LEU A 12 -15.08 -3.75 -2.59
C LEU A 12 -15.18 -4.88 -1.56
N ARG A 13 -15.82 -6.01 -1.87
CA ARG A 13 -15.88 -7.17 -0.97
C ARG A 13 -14.54 -7.88 -0.78
N LEU A 14 -13.56 -7.66 -1.65
CA LEU A 14 -12.20 -8.15 -1.44
C LEU A 14 -11.54 -7.49 -0.21
N ARG A 15 -12.02 -6.30 0.21
CA ARG A 15 -11.65 -5.64 1.45
C ARG A 15 -12.39 -6.27 2.62
N THR A 16 -11.74 -7.21 3.30
CA THR A 16 -12.32 -7.91 4.47
C THR A 16 -12.55 -7.01 5.68
N ASP A 17 -11.93 -5.83 5.68
CA ASP A 17 -12.10 -4.76 6.65
C ASP A 17 -13.33 -3.87 6.39
N PHE A 18 -14.03 -4.04 5.26
CA PHE A 18 -15.21 -3.25 4.92
C PHE A 18 -16.53 -3.98 5.23
N GLN A 19 -17.46 -3.24 5.83
CA GLN A 19 -18.88 -3.61 5.88
C GLN A 19 -19.61 -2.88 4.75
N LEU A 20 -20.07 -3.64 3.75
CA LEU A 20 -20.75 -3.09 2.57
C LEU A 20 -22.27 -3.13 2.72
N ASP A 21 -22.90 -1.95 2.73
CA ASP A 21 -24.36 -1.80 2.70
C ASP A 21 -24.81 -1.30 1.32
N VAL A 22 -25.54 -2.14 0.58
CA VAL A 22 -26.08 -1.79 -0.74
C VAL A 22 -27.52 -1.35 -0.59
N ILE A 23 -27.80 -0.09 -0.92
CA ILE A 23 -29.12 0.52 -0.81
C ILE A 23 -29.60 1.06 -2.16
N ALA A 24 -30.92 1.06 -2.36
CA ALA A 24 -31.52 1.68 -3.53
C ALA A 24 -31.40 3.22 -3.46
N PRO A 25 -31.30 3.93 -4.60
CA PRO A 25 -31.23 5.40 -4.62
C PRO A 25 -32.34 6.09 -3.81
N ALA A 26 -33.58 5.57 -3.88
CA ALA A 26 -34.72 6.11 -3.14
C ALA A 26 -34.60 5.96 -1.60
N ALA A 27 -33.78 5.03 -1.14
CA ALA A 27 -33.52 4.78 0.28
C ALA A 27 -32.33 5.60 0.82
N TYR A 28 -31.56 6.26 -0.05
CA TYR A 28 -30.43 7.09 0.37
C TYR A 28 -30.90 8.25 1.28
N ARG A 29 -30.22 8.42 2.41
CA ARG A 29 -30.44 9.52 3.36
C ARG A 29 -29.08 10.10 3.72
N ALA A 30 -28.88 11.39 3.45
CA ALA A 30 -27.61 12.08 3.68
C ALA A 30 -27.15 12.08 5.15
N ALA A 31 -28.06 11.87 6.10
CA ALA A 31 -27.73 11.77 7.53
C ALA A 31 -27.06 10.44 7.94
N THR A 32 -26.93 9.47 7.03
CA THR A 32 -26.32 8.18 7.35
C THR A 32 -24.80 8.31 7.31
N SER A 33 -24.12 8.03 8.42
CA SER A 33 -22.67 8.13 8.53
C SER A 33 -21.99 6.89 7.94
N TYR A 34 -21.47 6.99 6.72
CA TYR A 34 -20.55 6.04 6.13
C TYR A 34 -19.15 6.66 6.02
N ALA A 35 -18.10 5.86 6.21
CA ALA A 35 -16.72 6.32 6.02
C ALA A 35 -16.45 6.73 4.57
N MET A 36 -17.03 5.99 3.62
CA MET A 36 -16.99 6.28 2.19
C MET A 36 -18.31 5.87 1.54
N THR A 37 -18.81 6.65 0.59
CA THR A 37 -20.02 6.32 -0.19
C THR A 37 -19.71 6.14 -1.67
N VAL A 38 -20.30 5.14 -2.32
CA VAL A 38 -20.20 4.94 -3.77
C VAL A 38 -21.56 5.22 -4.41
N PHE A 39 -21.57 6.15 -5.36
CA PHE A 39 -22.75 6.50 -6.14
C PHE A 39 -22.57 5.97 -7.57
N ASP A 40 -23.34 4.96 -7.96
CA ASP A 40 -23.39 4.43 -9.33
C ASP A 40 -24.62 4.98 -10.05
N ARG A 41 -24.40 5.79 -11.09
CA ARG A 41 -25.46 6.37 -11.95
C ARG A 41 -26.55 7.10 -11.17
N PHE A 42 -26.19 7.67 -10.03
CA PHE A 42 -27.07 8.41 -9.14
C PHE A 42 -26.31 9.60 -8.56
N SER A 43 -26.93 10.77 -8.50
CA SER A 43 -26.35 11.94 -7.82
C SER A 43 -27.33 12.45 -6.77
N PRO A 44 -26.92 12.53 -5.49
CA PRO A 44 -27.77 13.08 -4.46
C PRO A 44 -27.95 14.61 -4.67
N PRO A 45 -29.07 15.21 -4.22
CA PRO A 45 -29.31 16.65 -4.35
C PRO A 45 -28.23 17.52 -3.69
N ALA A 46 -27.62 17.02 -2.62
CA ALA A 46 -26.45 17.60 -1.98
C ALA A 46 -25.36 16.53 -1.90
N LEU A 47 -24.16 16.86 -2.40
CA LEU A 47 -23.00 15.98 -2.31
C LEU A 47 -22.54 15.89 -0.84
N PRO A 48 -22.11 14.70 -0.37
CA PRO A 48 -21.63 14.56 0.99
C PRO A 48 -20.30 15.28 1.19
N GLU A 49 -20.14 15.92 2.35
CA GLU A 49 -18.88 16.41 2.87
C GLU A 49 -18.06 15.26 3.48
N ALA A 50 -17.78 14.25 2.65
CA ALA A 50 -17.09 13.03 3.05
C ALA A 50 -16.42 12.38 1.82
N PRO A 51 -15.56 11.37 2.01
CA PRO A 51 -15.05 10.56 0.91
C PRO A 51 -16.18 9.91 0.10
N PHE A 52 -16.16 10.07 -1.23
CA PHE A 52 -17.09 9.39 -2.11
C PHE A 52 -16.49 9.06 -3.48
N ILE A 53 -17.06 8.04 -4.12
CA ILE A 53 -16.82 7.69 -5.53
C ILE A 53 -18.11 7.96 -6.30
N MET A 54 -18.06 8.83 -7.29
CA MET A 54 -19.15 9.09 -8.23
C MET A 54 -18.84 8.37 -9.54
N VAL A 55 -19.74 7.51 -10.00
CA VAL A 55 -19.61 6.72 -11.23
C VAL A 55 -20.74 7.08 -12.17
N ASP A 56 -20.38 7.49 -13.39
CA ASP A 56 -21.30 7.89 -14.47
C ASP A 56 -22.42 8.82 -13.95
N PRO A 57 -22.07 10.02 -13.46
CA PRO A 57 -23.04 10.95 -12.88
C PRO A 57 -24.18 11.25 -13.86
N PRO A 58 -25.47 11.19 -13.46
CA PRO A 58 -26.57 11.51 -14.35
C PRO A 58 -26.45 12.90 -14.99
N ALA A 59 -26.82 13.02 -16.27
CA ALA A 59 -26.77 14.28 -17.00
C ALA A 59 -27.49 15.42 -16.24
N GLY A 60 -26.86 16.59 -16.17
CA GLY A 60 -27.38 17.75 -15.44
C GLY A 60 -27.15 17.74 -13.93
N SER A 61 -26.51 16.70 -13.38
CA SER A 61 -26.06 16.71 -11.98
C SER A 61 -24.79 17.56 -11.78
N ALA A 62 -24.47 17.89 -10.52
CA ALA A 62 -23.37 18.80 -10.19
C ALA A 62 -21.98 18.33 -10.67
N LEU A 63 -21.78 17.03 -10.89
CA LEU A 63 -20.53 16.44 -11.36
C LEU A 63 -20.61 15.88 -12.78
N ALA A 64 -21.75 16.06 -13.46
CA ALA A 64 -21.91 15.60 -14.83
C ALA A 64 -20.94 16.31 -15.78
N GLY A 65 -20.37 15.53 -16.69
CA GLY A 65 -19.63 16.08 -17.83
C GLY A 65 -20.56 16.53 -18.94
N ASP A 66 -19.95 16.98 -20.03
CA ASP A 66 -20.64 17.27 -21.28
C ASP A 66 -21.06 15.96 -22.00
N ALA A 67 -21.66 16.11 -23.17
CA ALA A 67 -22.16 15.00 -23.98
C ALA A 67 -21.14 13.87 -24.14
N ALA A 68 -21.61 12.62 -24.06
CA ALA A 68 -20.74 11.47 -24.12
C ALA A 68 -19.99 11.37 -25.46
N VAL A 69 -18.71 11.02 -25.37
CA VAL A 69 -17.78 10.85 -26.50
C VAL A 69 -17.25 9.43 -26.54
N GLY A 70 -16.97 8.93 -27.76
CA GLY A 70 -16.31 7.64 -27.96
C GLY A 70 -14.84 7.71 -27.52
N ILE A 71 -14.38 6.70 -26.77
CA ILE A 71 -13.05 6.73 -26.15
C ILE A 71 -12.07 5.82 -26.88
N GLY A 72 -12.18 4.50 -26.70
CA GLY A 72 -11.19 3.53 -27.12
C GLY A 72 -10.16 3.27 -26.02
N ARG A 73 -8.86 3.44 -26.34
CA ARG A 73 -7.76 3.14 -25.41
C ARG A 73 -7.61 4.21 -24.34
N VAL A 74 -7.23 3.77 -23.15
CA VAL A 74 -6.95 4.64 -22.00
C VAL A 74 -5.45 4.68 -21.70
N ARG A 75 -5.04 5.66 -20.89
CA ARG A 75 -3.68 5.78 -20.38
C ARG A 75 -3.69 6.44 -19.00
N ALA A 76 -2.62 6.23 -18.24
CA ALA A 76 -2.34 7.01 -17.05
C ALA A 76 -2.12 8.48 -17.44
N SER A 77 -2.65 9.41 -16.66
CA SER A 77 -2.29 10.83 -16.78
C SER A 77 -0.85 11.06 -16.34
N ASP A 78 -0.45 10.42 -15.24
CA ASP A 78 0.91 10.30 -14.75
C ASP A 78 1.21 8.82 -14.47
N ALA A 79 2.25 8.28 -15.10
CA ALA A 79 2.63 6.88 -14.93
C ALA A 79 3.27 6.59 -13.57
N GLY A 80 3.76 7.63 -12.87
CA GLY A 80 4.33 7.53 -11.52
C GLY A 80 3.31 7.75 -10.40
N ASP A 81 2.02 7.91 -10.72
CA ASP A 81 0.99 8.17 -9.71
C ASP A 81 0.84 6.98 -8.75
N PRO A 82 0.97 7.18 -7.43
CA PRO A 82 0.82 6.11 -6.44
C PRO A 82 -0.50 5.35 -6.56
N LEU A 83 -1.60 6.00 -6.97
CA LEU A 83 -2.92 5.39 -7.12
C LEU A 83 -2.98 4.37 -8.28
N LEU A 84 -2.03 4.45 -9.22
CA LEU A 84 -1.92 3.52 -10.35
C LEU A 84 -0.82 2.47 -10.15
N THR A 85 -0.24 2.37 -8.96
CA THR A 85 0.74 1.33 -8.63
C THR A 85 0.13 -0.06 -8.85
N ASN A 86 0.79 -0.88 -9.67
CA ASN A 86 0.33 -2.21 -10.06
C ASN A 86 -1.02 -2.25 -10.82
N VAL A 87 -1.45 -1.14 -11.42
CA VAL A 87 -2.66 -1.07 -12.25
C VAL A 87 -2.26 -1.09 -13.73
N PRO A 88 -2.20 -2.28 -14.39
CA PRO A 88 -1.94 -2.35 -15.82
C PRO A 88 -3.13 -1.75 -16.58
N LEU A 89 -2.87 -0.64 -17.28
CA LEU A 89 -3.83 0.00 -18.18
C LEU A 89 -3.63 -0.41 -19.64
N GLN A 90 -2.57 -1.19 -19.95
CA GLN A 90 -2.43 -1.78 -21.27
C GLN A 90 -3.64 -2.66 -21.58
N ASP A 91 -4.21 -2.48 -22.77
CA ASP A 91 -5.39 -3.19 -23.26
C ASP A 91 -6.72 -2.85 -22.59
N VAL A 92 -6.76 -1.85 -21.70
CA VAL A 92 -8.05 -1.32 -21.20
C VAL A 92 -8.69 -0.45 -22.28
N HIS A 93 -9.96 -0.75 -22.56
CA HIS A 93 -10.82 -0.05 -23.49
C HIS A 93 -12.08 0.44 -22.79
N VAL A 94 -12.43 1.69 -23.10
CA VAL A 94 -13.70 2.32 -22.70
C VAL A 94 -14.47 2.61 -23.98
N ALA A 95 -15.73 2.19 -24.08
CA ALA A 95 -16.56 2.43 -25.24
C ALA A 95 -16.92 3.91 -25.35
N ARG A 96 -17.44 4.49 -24.26
CA ARG A 96 -17.85 5.89 -24.16
C ARG A 96 -17.68 6.43 -22.75
N SER A 97 -17.46 7.73 -22.64
CA SER A 97 -17.42 8.48 -21.38
C SER A 97 -18.07 9.83 -21.59
N GLN A 98 -18.62 10.41 -20.54
CA GLN A 98 -18.94 11.84 -20.50
C GLN A 98 -17.67 12.64 -20.75
N ASP A 99 -17.80 13.80 -21.41
CA ASP A 99 -16.66 14.67 -21.65
C ASP A 99 -16.40 15.54 -20.41
N LEU A 100 -15.33 15.20 -19.68
CA LEU A 100 -14.87 15.86 -18.47
C LEU A 100 -13.80 16.92 -18.70
N ARG A 101 -13.53 17.36 -19.95
CA ARG A 101 -12.50 18.37 -20.22
C ARG A 101 -12.76 19.71 -19.52
N ALA A 102 -14.03 20.09 -19.36
CA ALA A 102 -14.44 21.29 -18.66
C ALA A 102 -14.66 21.08 -17.14
N SER A 103 -14.47 19.85 -16.64
CA SER A 103 -14.71 19.53 -15.23
C SER A 103 -13.69 20.22 -14.32
N SER A 104 -14.19 20.89 -13.28
CA SER A 104 -13.38 21.48 -12.21
C SER A 104 -13.22 20.55 -11.00
N PHE A 105 -13.60 19.27 -11.13
CA PHE A 105 -13.65 18.33 -10.01
C PHE A 105 -12.29 18.14 -9.33
N GLY A 106 -11.22 17.95 -10.10
CA GLY A 106 -9.90 17.62 -9.59
C GLY A 106 -8.90 17.29 -10.69
N ARG A 107 -7.84 16.57 -10.34
CA ARG A 107 -6.80 16.16 -11.30
C ARG A 107 -7.19 14.87 -12.02
N ALA A 108 -6.80 14.73 -13.28
CA ALA A 108 -7.00 13.49 -14.02
C ALA A 108 -6.04 12.40 -13.51
N LEU A 109 -6.57 11.20 -13.29
CA LEU A 109 -5.83 9.99 -12.95
C LEU A 109 -5.68 9.08 -14.18
N ILE A 110 -6.80 8.74 -14.82
CA ILE A 110 -6.87 7.98 -16.06
C ILE A 110 -7.50 8.88 -17.13
N THR A 111 -6.90 8.92 -18.31
CA THR A 111 -7.30 9.79 -19.40
C THR A 111 -7.29 9.07 -20.75
N SER A 112 -7.93 9.66 -21.75
CA SER A 112 -7.80 9.27 -23.15
C SER A 112 -7.22 10.42 -24.00
N VAL A 113 -7.35 10.33 -25.32
CA VAL A 113 -7.04 11.45 -26.22
C VAL A 113 -8.14 12.50 -26.18
N GLN A 114 -9.38 12.07 -25.94
CA GLN A 114 -10.58 12.88 -26.01
C GLN A 114 -10.86 13.61 -24.70
N THR A 115 -10.75 12.94 -23.56
CA THR A 115 -11.22 13.49 -22.28
C THR A 115 -10.64 12.74 -21.07
N PRO A 116 -10.53 13.38 -19.88
CA PRO A 116 -10.29 12.65 -18.63
C PRO A 116 -11.39 11.63 -18.35
N LEU A 117 -11.03 10.45 -17.83
CA LEU A 117 -11.96 9.35 -17.58
C LEU A 117 -12.17 9.09 -16.09
N VAL A 118 -11.09 9.14 -15.33
CA VAL A 118 -11.09 9.05 -13.87
C VAL A 118 -10.37 10.27 -13.34
N MET A 119 -11.03 11.02 -12.47
CA MET A 119 -10.49 12.21 -11.82
C MET A 119 -10.52 12.02 -10.30
N VAL A 120 -9.55 12.59 -9.62
CA VAL A 120 -9.42 12.52 -8.16
C VAL A 120 -9.24 13.91 -7.56
N ARG A 121 -9.76 14.09 -6.36
CA ARG A 121 -9.64 15.31 -5.56
C ARG A 121 -9.20 14.94 -4.16
N ASP A 122 -8.12 15.54 -3.66
CA ASP A 122 -7.58 15.28 -2.32
C ASP A 122 -8.26 16.11 -1.22
N GLU A 123 -8.58 17.39 -1.51
CA GLU A 123 -9.07 18.35 -0.53
C GLU A 123 -10.45 18.93 -0.90
N PRO A 124 -11.33 19.25 0.08
CA PRO A 124 -11.16 18.98 1.52
C PRO A 124 -11.36 17.49 1.88
N TYR A 125 -11.91 16.69 0.97
CA TYR A 125 -12.11 15.25 1.14
C TYR A 125 -11.59 14.50 -0.09
N ARG A 126 -11.03 13.30 0.14
CA ARG A 126 -10.56 12.40 -0.92
C ARG A 126 -11.74 11.81 -1.67
N GLN A 127 -11.91 12.22 -2.92
CA GLN A 127 -13.08 11.90 -3.74
C GLN A 127 -12.67 11.51 -5.15
N VAL A 128 -13.45 10.64 -5.77
CA VAL A 128 -13.20 10.09 -7.11
C VAL A 128 -14.40 10.35 -8.00
N LEU A 129 -14.15 10.74 -9.24
CA LEU A 129 -15.15 10.88 -10.29
C LEU A 129 -14.76 9.98 -11.46
N VAL A 130 -15.66 9.07 -11.85
CA VAL A 130 -15.53 8.21 -13.03
C VAL A 130 -16.58 8.65 -14.04
N GLY A 131 -16.12 9.11 -15.21
CA GLY A 131 -16.99 9.73 -16.23
C GLY A 131 -17.77 8.74 -17.10
N PHE A 132 -17.61 7.43 -16.89
CA PHE A 132 -18.20 6.39 -17.73
C PHE A 132 -18.88 5.31 -16.87
N ASP A 133 -19.89 4.64 -17.44
CA ASP A 133 -20.47 3.44 -16.84
C ASP A 133 -19.43 2.33 -16.88
N ILE A 134 -19.18 1.71 -15.73
CA ILE A 134 -18.27 0.56 -15.57
C ILE A 134 -18.59 -0.57 -16.58
N HIS A 135 -19.86 -0.73 -16.98
CA HIS A 135 -20.28 -1.72 -17.98
C HIS A 135 -19.90 -1.35 -19.42
N ASP A 136 -19.61 -0.08 -19.69
CA ASP A 136 -19.10 0.42 -20.97
C ASP A 136 -17.57 0.33 -21.07
N SER A 137 -16.93 -0.49 -20.23
CA SER A 137 -15.50 -0.74 -20.25
C SER A 137 -15.18 -2.21 -20.00
N ASP A 138 -14.05 -2.66 -20.56
CA ASP A 138 -13.47 -3.97 -20.22
C ASP A 138 -12.63 -3.93 -18.93
N LEU A 139 -12.41 -2.74 -18.35
CA LEU A 139 -11.65 -2.54 -17.11
C LEU A 139 -12.05 -3.53 -16.00
N PRO A 140 -13.35 -3.76 -15.71
CA PRO A 140 -13.77 -4.68 -14.63
C PRO A 140 -13.36 -6.13 -14.82
N LEU A 141 -13.06 -6.51 -16.07
CA LEU A 141 -12.61 -7.85 -16.44
C LEU A 141 -11.07 -7.97 -16.37
N ARG A 142 -10.36 -6.88 -16.11
CA ARG A 142 -8.91 -6.83 -15.98
C ARG A 142 -8.50 -6.94 -14.52
N ILE A 143 -7.33 -7.53 -14.29
CA ILE A 143 -6.70 -7.58 -12.96
C ILE A 143 -6.42 -6.19 -12.38
N GLY A 144 -6.26 -5.17 -13.22
CA GLY A 144 -6.01 -3.80 -12.78
C GLY A 144 -7.20 -3.16 -12.07
N PHE A 145 -8.43 -3.63 -12.30
CA PHE A 145 -9.62 -3.04 -11.66
C PHE A 145 -9.70 -3.29 -10.15
N PRO A 146 -9.62 -4.54 -9.63
CA PRO A 146 -9.61 -4.74 -8.18
C PRO A 146 -8.43 -4.04 -7.50
N VAL A 147 -7.25 -4.00 -8.15
CA VAL A 147 -6.08 -3.27 -7.64
C VAL A 147 -6.34 -1.75 -7.60
N LEU A 148 -6.95 -1.18 -8.65
CA LEU A 148 -7.34 0.22 -8.67
C LEU A 148 -8.35 0.54 -7.56
N MET A 149 -9.38 -0.31 -7.38
CA MET A 149 -10.36 -0.11 -6.31
C MET A 149 -9.72 -0.22 -4.93
N GLN A 150 -8.75 -1.12 -4.74
CA GLN A 150 -7.97 -1.19 -3.52
C GLN A 150 -7.17 0.09 -3.28
N ASN A 151 -6.35 0.53 -4.24
CA ASN A 151 -5.53 1.74 -4.12
C ASN A 151 -6.40 2.98 -3.85
N LEU A 152 -7.52 3.13 -4.56
CA LEU A 152 -8.44 4.24 -4.36
C LEU A 152 -9.10 4.18 -2.99
N SER A 153 -9.55 3.01 -2.54
CA SER A 153 -10.20 2.89 -1.23
C SER A 153 -9.22 3.09 -0.06
N GLU A 154 -7.98 2.60 -0.16
CA GLU A 154 -6.91 2.88 0.81
C GLU A 154 -6.50 4.35 0.80
N TRP A 155 -6.41 4.98 -0.37
CA TRP A 155 -6.18 6.41 -0.44
C TRP A 155 -7.37 7.18 0.16
N MET A 156 -8.61 6.85 -0.16
CA MET A 156 -9.78 7.57 0.38
C MET A 156 -9.95 7.39 1.89
N LEU A 157 -9.63 6.20 2.40
CA LEU A 157 -9.71 5.82 3.81
C LEU A 157 -8.32 5.39 4.27
N PRO A 158 -7.39 6.35 4.48
CA PRO A 158 -6.04 6.02 4.91
C PRO A 158 -6.12 5.33 6.27
N PRO A 159 -5.32 4.26 6.48
CA PRO A 159 -5.28 3.61 7.78
C PRO A 159 -4.86 4.61 8.85
N SER A 160 -5.45 4.46 10.03
CA SER A 160 -5.15 5.29 11.20
C SER A 160 -3.66 5.33 11.55
N VAL A 161 -2.91 4.30 11.16
CA VAL A 161 -1.46 4.19 11.32
C VAL A 161 -0.82 3.67 10.02
N PRO A 162 0.33 4.21 9.59
CA PRO A 162 1.03 3.71 8.41
C PRO A 162 1.38 2.21 8.53
N SER A 163 1.08 1.44 7.50
CA SER A 163 1.32 -0.02 7.44
C SER A 163 2.78 -0.36 7.12
N ARG A 164 3.72 0.11 7.93
CA ARG A 164 5.15 -0.20 7.83
C ARG A 164 5.78 -0.44 9.20
N SER A 165 6.99 -0.97 9.21
CA SER A 165 7.80 -1.03 10.43
C SER A 165 8.48 0.32 10.67
N PHE A 166 8.68 0.68 11.94
CA PHE A 166 9.38 1.88 12.36
C PHE A 166 10.64 1.53 13.15
N HIS A 167 11.61 2.43 13.12
CA HIS A 167 12.79 2.33 13.97
C HIS A 167 12.51 2.81 15.41
N PRO A 168 13.31 2.37 16.40
CA PRO A 168 13.26 2.94 17.75
C PRO A 168 13.43 4.45 17.71
N ASP A 169 12.65 5.15 18.53
CA ASP A 169 12.61 6.61 18.62
C ASP A 169 12.17 7.33 17.33
N GLU A 170 11.71 6.60 16.31
CA GLU A 170 11.10 7.19 15.13
C GLU A 170 9.66 7.63 15.44
N PRO A 171 9.30 8.90 15.18
CA PRO A 171 7.95 9.39 15.42
C PRO A 171 6.95 8.77 14.43
N VAL A 172 5.85 8.26 14.95
CA VAL A 172 4.75 7.67 14.19
C VAL A 172 3.62 8.68 14.06
N THR A 173 3.18 8.92 12.82
CA THR A 173 2.00 9.75 12.57
C THR A 173 0.76 8.88 12.73
N ILE A 174 -0.16 9.29 13.58
CA ILE A 174 -1.45 8.64 13.81
C ILE A 174 -2.53 9.61 13.35
N VAL A 175 -3.35 9.14 12.41
CA VAL A 175 -4.49 9.89 11.89
C VAL A 175 -5.74 9.36 12.60
N PRO A 176 -6.40 10.15 13.46
CA PRO A 176 -7.66 9.73 14.06
C PRO A 176 -8.74 9.54 12.99
N GLU A 177 -9.55 8.50 13.14
CA GLU A 177 -10.76 8.36 12.33
C GLU A 177 -11.72 9.53 12.54
N THR A 178 -12.47 9.87 11.50
CA THR A 178 -13.49 10.92 11.56
C THR A 178 -14.56 10.53 12.60
N GLY A 179 -14.75 11.39 13.61
CA GLY A 179 -15.68 11.11 14.72
C GLY A 179 -15.09 10.29 15.87
N ALA A 180 -13.78 10.05 15.90
CA ALA A 180 -13.10 9.44 17.03
C ALA A 180 -13.21 10.31 18.30
N THR A 181 -13.83 9.75 19.34
CA THR A 181 -13.96 10.38 20.67
C THR A 181 -12.73 10.15 21.56
N THR A 182 -11.97 9.08 21.31
CA THR A 182 -10.73 8.78 22.03
C THR A 182 -9.73 8.12 21.09
N VAL A 183 -8.45 8.42 21.26
CA VAL A 183 -7.32 7.75 20.60
C VAL A 183 -6.29 7.40 21.66
N THR A 184 -5.97 6.12 21.81
CA THR A 184 -5.03 5.61 22.82
C THR A 184 -4.02 4.68 22.17
N VAL A 185 -2.75 4.92 22.42
CA VAL A 185 -1.65 4.02 22.02
C VAL A 185 -1.31 3.13 23.21
N VAL A 186 -1.39 1.82 23.02
CA VAL A 186 -0.92 0.79 23.94
C VAL A 186 0.46 0.35 23.47
N ARG A 187 1.46 0.57 24.33
CA ARG A 187 2.85 0.19 24.09
C ARG A 187 3.07 -1.31 24.32
N PRO A 188 4.18 -1.90 23.82
CA PRO A 188 4.49 -3.32 24.01
C PRO A 188 4.58 -3.77 25.47
N ASP A 189 4.89 -2.85 26.39
CA ASP A 189 4.92 -3.08 27.85
C ASP A 189 3.53 -3.03 28.51
N GLY A 190 2.47 -2.80 27.72
CA GLY A 190 1.08 -2.69 28.19
C GLY A 190 0.69 -1.30 28.70
N SER A 191 1.63 -0.35 28.78
CA SER A 191 1.32 1.00 29.22
C SER A 191 0.58 1.78 28.12
N ARG A 192 -0.28 2.71 28.54
CA ARG A 192 -1.24 3.40 27.64
C ARG A 192 -0.96 4.89 27.58
N ARG A 193 -0.98 5.46 26.37
CA ARG A 193 -0.84 6.90 26.14
C ARG A 193 -2.00 7.42 25.31
N GLN A 194 -2.79 8.32 25.89
CA GLN A 194 -3.88 8.97 25.17
C GLN A 194 -3.33 10.12 24.30
N LEU A 195 -3.86 10.24 23.09
CA LEU A 195 -3.56 11.30 22.13
C LEU A 195 -4.74 12.25 21.97
N ALA A 196 -4.46 13.45 21.45
CA ALA A 196 -5.50 14.40 21.10
C ALA A 196 -6.37 13.85 19.96
N THR A 197 -7.67 14.05 20.08
CA THR A 197 -8.69 13.61 19.11
C THR A 197 -8.99 14.73 18.11
N GLY A 198 -9.33 14.37 16.87
CA GLY A 198 -9.80 15.33 15.86
C GLY A 198 -8.71 16.05 15.07
N SER A 199 -7.42 15.75 15.32
CA SER A 199 -6.30 16.23 14.52
C SER A 199 -5.24 15.15 14.38
N ILE A 200 -4.45 15.20 13.30
CA ILE A 200 -3.28 14.33 13.11
C ILE A 200 -2.36 14.49 14.34
N ALA A 201 -2.00 13.37 14.95
CA ALA A 201 -1.16 13.33 16.14
C ALA A 201 0.15 12.60 15.85
N THR A 202 1.24 13.07 16.44
CA THR A 202 2.54 12.41 16.34
C THR A 202 2.86 11.70 17.66
N PHE A 203 3.16 10.41 17.59
CA PHE A 203 3.56 9.58 18.72
C PHE A 203 5.05 9.25 18.63
N ALA A 204 5.85 9.77 19.55
CA ALA A 204 7.31 9.62 19.56
C ALA A 204 7.84 8.66 20.64
N ASP A 205 6.96 8.08 21.47
CA ASP A 205 7.33 7.18 22.57
C ASP A 205 7.48 5.74 22.05
N THR A 206 8.37 5.59 21.05
CA THR A 206 8.64 4.38 20.27
C THR A 206 9.96 3.72 20.66
N GLY A 207 10.50 4.01 21.85
CA GLY A 207 11.78 3.45 22.30
C GLY A 207 11.75 1.93 22.61
N LEU A 208 10.56 1.35 22.79
CA LEU A 208 10.40 -0.08 23.02
C LEU A 208 10.22 -0.85 21.70
N LEU A 209 10.95 -1.96 21.55
CA LEU A 209 10.75 -2.88 20.45
C LEU A 209 9.47 -3.69 20.65
N GLY A 210 8.71 -3.91 19.57
CA GLY A 210 7.51 -4.75 19.60
C GLY A 210 6.32 -4.15 18.86
N VAL A 211 5.15 -4.72 19.10
CA VAL A 211 3.89 -4.29 18.48
C VAL A 211 3.19 -3.29 19.37
N TYR A 212 2.86 -2.13 18.80
CA TYR A 212 2.05 -1.09 19.42
C TYR A 212 0.63 -1.23 18.87
N THR A 213 -0.35 -1.04 19.74
CA THR A 213 -1.77 -1.05 19.35
C THR A 213 -2.34 0.35 19.48
N VAL A 214 -2.97 0.87 18.44
CA VAL A 214 -3.74 2.11 18.47
C VAL A 214 -5.20 1.75 18.60
N GLU A 215 -5.80 2.10 19.73
CA GLU A 215 -7.22 1.92 19.99
C GLU A 215 -7.94 3.25 19.81
N GLN A 216 -8.95 3.27 18.95
CA GLN A 216 -9.79 4.44 18.71
C GLN A 216 -11.24 4.11 19.06
N THR A 217 -11.95 5.01 19.74
CA THR A 217 -13.38 4.84 19.95
C THR A 217 -14.15 5.76 19.02
N VAL A 218 -14.91 5.19 18.08
CA VAL A 218 -15.71 5.90 17.07
C VAL A 218 -17.16 5.46 17.23
N SER A 219 -18.06 6.40 17.49
CA SER A 219 -19.51 6.11 17.64
C SER A 219 -19.82 4.94 18.59
N GLY A 220 -19.06 4.81 19.68
CA GLY A 220 -19.23 3.75 20.69
C GLY A 220 -18.62 2.38 20.34
N ARG A 221 -17.99 2.23 19.17
CA ARG A 221 -17.19 1.05 18.80
C ARG A 221 -15.71 1.34 18.98
N THR A 222 -14.96 0.37 19.49
CA THR A 222 -13.50 0.46 19.59
C THR A 222 -12.87 -0.21 18.38
N ASP A 223 -12.25 0.59 17.51
CA ASP A 223 -11.40 0.10 16.45
C ASP A 223 -9.95 -0.05 16.91
N ARG A 224 -9.23 -1.01 16.33
CA ARG A 224 -7.85 -1.34 16.70
C ARG A 224 -6.99 -1.42 15.46
N SER A 225 -5.94 -0.60 15.44
CA SER A 225 -4.86 -0.67 14.47
C SER A 225 -3.56 -1.07 15.14
N TRP A 226 -2.59 -1.55 14.37
CA TRP A 226 -1.28 -1.96 14.89
C TRP A 226 -0.15 -1.40 14.05
N PHE A 227 0.98 -1.15 14.71
CA PHE A 227 2.26 -0.91 14.05
C PHE A 227 3.39 -1.61 14.80
N ALA A 228 4.48 -1.90 14.12
CA ALA A 228 5.63 -2.56 14.71
C ALA A 228 6.83 -1.61 14.76
N VAL A 229 7.51 -1.59 15.90
CA VAL A 229 8.84 -0.99 16.04
C VAL A 229 9.85 -2.11 16.13
N ASN A 230 10.80 -2.13 15.20
CA ASN A 230 11.84 -3.13 15.14
C ASN A 230 13.17 -2.55 14.61
N LEU A 231 14.22 -3.36 14.67
CA LEU A 231 15.55 -2.96 14.17
C LEU A 231 15.72 -3.26 12.67
N PHE A 232 14.71 -3.83 12.01
CA PHE A 232 14.76 -4.10 10.57
C PHE A 232 14.61 -2.77 9.83
N SER A 233 15.47 -2.54 8.85
CA SER A 233 15.32 -1.40 7.95
C SER A 233 14.86 -1.90 6.58
N ASP A 234 13.96 -1.17 5.93
CA ASP A 234 13.60 -1.45 4.53
C ASP A 234 14.87 -1.50 3.65
N ALA A 235 15.90 -0.69 3.98
CA ALA A 235 17.20 -0.70 3.30
C ALA A 235 17.97 -2.03 3.42
N THR A 236 17.79 -2.79 4.50
CA THR A 236 18.41 -4.13 4.65
C THR A 236 17.55 -5.24 4.05
N SER A 237 16.25 -5.00 3.84
CA SER A 237 15.35 -5.91 3.13
C SER A 237 15.28 -5.64 1.62
N GLN A 238 15.85 -4.52 1.14
CA GLN A 238 15.86 -4.13 -0.27
C GLN A 238 16.82 -5.04 -1.06
N LEU A 239 16.28 -6.09 -1.68
CA LEU A 239 17.05 -7.01 -2.54
C LEU A 239 17.25 -6.43 -3.96
N THR A 240 16.67 -5.28 -4.27
CA THR A 240 16.86 -4.59 -5.55
C THR A 240 18.32 -4.13 -5.67
N PRO A 241 19.06 -4.57 -6.70
CA PRO A 241 20.44 -4.14 -6.90
C PRO A 241 20.51 -2.61 -7.00
N VAL A 242 21.30 -1.99 -6.14
CA VAL A 242 21.60 -0.55 -6.20
C VAL A 242 22.88 -0.33 -7.00
N ASP A 243 22.82 0.56 -8.00
CA ASP A 243 23.95 0.84 -8.90
C ASP A 243 25.19 1.41 -8.18
N ARG A 244 25.01 1.97 -6.98
CA ARG A 244 26.10 2.46 -6.12
C ARG A 244 25.78 2.24 -4.65
N LEU A 245 26.59 1.41 -3.98
CA LEU A 245 26.67 1.42 -2.51
C LEU A 245 27.50 2.62 -2.06
N ALA A 246 26.85 3.61 -1.44
CA ALA A 246 27.55 4.63 -0.66
C ALA A 246 27.94 4.02 0.69
N LEU A 247 29.09 3.36 0.75
CA LEU A 247 29.67 2.96 2.02
C LEU A 247 30.13 4.22 2.76
N PRO A 248 29.82 4.37 4.07
CA PRO A 248 30.49 5.37 4.90
C PRO A 248 32.00 5.23 4.73
N PRO A 249 32.79 6.32 4.73
CA PRO A 249 34.24 6.21 4.68
C PRO A 249 34.66 5.30 5.83
N ALA A 250 35.12 4.10 5.47
CA ALA A 250 35.62 3.16 6.44
C ALA A 250 36.68 3.91 7.23
N ARG A 251 36.49 4.04 8.55
CA ARG A 251 37.62 4.37 9.41
C ARG A 251 38.62 3.26 9.14
N VAL A 252 39.67 3.60 8.40
CA VAL A 252 40.81 2.74 8.19
C VAL A 252 41.41 2.58 9.57
N PHE A 253 40.95 1.57 10.31
CA PHE A 253 41.76 1.01 11.37
C PHE A 253 43.05 0.60 10.65
N PRO A 254 44.23 1.08 11.09
CA PRO A 254 45.47 0.55 10.55
C PRO A 254 45.34 -0.95 10.68
N THR A 255 45.39 -1.65 9.54
CA THR A 255 45.56 -3.09 9.52
C THR A 255 46.77 -3.34 10.40
N ALA A 256 46.53 -3.74 11.66
CA ALA A 256 47.50 -4.49 12.39
C ALA A 256 47.69 -5.71 11.51
N GLN A 257 48.73 -5.70 10.69
CA GLN A 257 49.33 -6.90 10.18
C GLN A 257 49.82 -7.61 11.45
N THR A 258 48.90 -8.27 12.16
CA THR A 258 49.24 -9.42 12.94
C THR A 258 49.77 -10.39 11.89
N ALA A 259 51.07 -10.30 11.64
CA ALA A 259 51.83 -11.40 11.09
C ALA A 259 51.54 -12.54 12.05
N HIS A 260 50.56 -13.36 11.69
CA HIS A 260 50.33 -14.60 12.39
C HIS A 260 51.67 -15.33 12.26
N PRO A 261 52.36 -15.67 13.37
CA PRO A 261 53.56 -16.49 13.29
C PRO A 261 53.16 -17.69 12.45
N GLY A 262 53.79 -17.83 11.27
CA GLY A 262 53.40 -18.84 10.29
C GLY A 262 53.32 -20.18 11.01
N LEU A 263 52.10 -20.72 11.09
CA LEU A 263 51.86 -22.05 11.64
C LEU A 263 52.76 -22.98 10.84
N ILE A 264 53.74 -23.57 11.51
CA ILE A 264 54.69 -24.47 10.89
C ILE A 264 53.86 -25.59 10.24
N GLN A 265 53.92 -25.70 8.90
CA GLN A 265 53.22 -26.77 8.18
C GLN A 265 53.91 -28.09 8.51
N VAL A 266 53.45 -28.75 9.58
CA VAL A 266 53.94 -30.06 10.03
C VAL A 266 53.37 -31.22 9.20
N TRP A 267 52.26 -30.99 8.48
CA TRP A 267 51.58 -32.01 7.69
C TRP A 267 52.42 -32.67 6.57
N PRO A 268 53.37 -32.00 5.88
CA PRO A 268 54.18 -32.64 4.84
C PRO A 268 55.09 -33.73 5.42
N TRP A 269 55.58 -33.52 6.64
CA TRP A 269 56.41 -34.50 7.36
C TRP A 269 55.59 -35.71 7.81
N ILE A 270 54.35 -35.49 8.25
CA ILE A 270 53.42 -36.57 8.58
C ILE A 270 53.09 -37.40 7.33
N ALA A 271 52.81 -36.75 6.20
CA ALA A 271 52.55 -37.41 4.92
C ALA A 271 53.74 -38.25 4.44
N LEU A 272 54.96 -37.72 4.59
CA LEU A 272 56.20 -38.44 4.24
C LEU A 272 56.41 -39.69 5.11
N LEU A 273 56.14 -39.60 6.41
CA LEU A 273 56.28 -40.73 7.33
C LEU A 273 55.24 -41.83 7.04
N ALA A 274 54.00 -41.44 6.72
CA ALA A 274 52.97 -42.38 6.28
C ALA A 274 53.35 -43.08 4.95
N LEU A 275 53.91 -42.34 3.99
CA LEU A 275 54.38 -42.91 2.72
C LEU A 275 55.49 -43.94 2.93
N MET A 276 56.45 -43.65 3.81
CA MET A 276 57.53 -44.57 4.17
C MET A 276 57.00 -45.85 4.83
N LEU A 277 55.98 -45.73 5.70
CA LEU A 277 55.35 -46.89 6.34
C LEU A 277 54.68 -47.81 5.29
N VAL A 278 53.93 -47.22 4.35
CA VAL A 278 53.28 -47.96 3.26
C VAL A 278 54.31 -48.65 2.36
N LEU A 279 55.41 -47.97 2.03
CA LEU A 279 56.50 -48.55 1.25
C LEU A 279 57.20 -49.69 2.00
N ALA A 280 57.37 -49.57 3.31
CA ALA A 280 57.95 -50.60 4.15
C ALA A 280 57.04 -51.84 4.25
N GLU A 281 55.74 -51.64 4.46
CA GLU A 281 54.76 -52.74 4.42
C GLU A 281 54.74 -53.41 3.05
N TRP A 282 54.74 -52.62 1.97
CA TRP A 282 54.77 -53.16 0.62
C TRP A 282 56.04 -53.98 0.36
N LEU A 283 57.20 -53.52 0.81
CA LEU A 283 58.46 -54.24 0.66
C LEU A 283 58.50 -55.51 1.53
N ALA A 284 57.94 -55.47 2.74
CA ALA A 284 57.81 -56.64 3.61
C ALA A 284 56.87 -57.69 3.00
N PHE A 285 55.73 -57.26 2.45
CA PHE A 285 54.80 -58.11 1.71
C PHE A 285 55.46 -58.74 0.47
N HIS A 286 56.28 -57.96 -0.25
CA HIS A 286 56.91 -58.43 -1.48
C HIS A 286 58.12 -59.35 -1.25
N ARG A 287 58.74 -59.30 -0.06
CA ARG A 287 59.90 -60.14 0.32
C ARG A 287 59.53 -61.42 1.08
N GLY A 288 58.26 -61.69 1.32
CA GLY A 288 57.78 -62.95 1.88
C GLY A 288 58.24 -63.18 3.32
N LEU A 289 57.51 -62.58 4.27
CA LEU A 289 57.21 -63.24 5.53
C LEU A 289 55.83 -63.88 5.43
#